data_AF-A0A2J0LBN2-F1
#
_entry.id   AF-A0A2J0LBN2-F1
#
_cell.length_a   1.000
_cell.length_b   1.000
_cell.length_c   1.000
_cell.angle_alpha   90.00
_cell.angle_beta   90.00
_cell.angle_gamma   90.00
#
_symmetry.space_group_name_H-M   'P 1'
#
loop_
_entity.id
_entity.type
_entity.pdbx_description
1 polymer ?
#
loop_
_entity_poly.entity_id
_entity_poly.type
_entity_poly.pdbx_seq_one_letter_code
_entity_poly.pdbx_strand_id
1 'polypeptide(L)'
;MKIDTGKTTIQERFHHLLSVISSERFLKKQGLGNEVPFFICPYPPEESNDMERLQKQLVNKLSQSGIRVLVINLYDLSVEILKQNGDWDWYLAEEPKITKAELKEDLQSILDIENVLTPAIAGLMQQAD
;
A
#
# COMPACT_ATOMS: atom_id res chain seq x y z
N MET A 1 -10.25 -4.82 -21.89
CA MET A 1 -11.56 -4.97 -21.21
C MET A 1 -11.40 -4.40 -19.81
N LYS A 2 -12.21 -3.41 -19.39
CA LYS A 2 -12.18 -2.91 -18.00
C LYS A 2 -12.75 -4.02 -17.12
N ILE A 3 -11.90 -4.69 -16.35
CA ILE A 3 -12.35 -5.71 -15.39
C ILE A 3 -12.83 -4.96 -14.15
N ASP A 4 -14.07 -5.24 -13.73
CA ASP A 4 -14.55 -4.82 -12.42
C ASP A 4 -13.90 -5.74 -11.38
N THR A 5 -12.85 -5.23 -10.74
CA THR A 5 -12.11 -5.98 -9.72
C THR A 5 -12.98 -6.27 -8.48
N GLY A 6 -14.14 -5.64 -8.31
CA GLY A 6 -15.06 -5.93 -7.20
C GLY A 6 -15.96 -7.15 -7.42
N LYS A 7 -16.03 -7.70 -8.66
CA LYS A 7 -16.97 -8.78 -9.02
C LYS A 7 -16.33 -10.01 -9.65
N THR A 8 -15.00 -10.01 -9.76
CA THR A 8 -14.24 -11.10 -10.37
C THR A 8 -13.60 -11.98 -9.33
N THR A 9 -13.30 -13.22 -9.69
CA THR A 9 -12.61 -14.14 -8.77
C THR A 9 -11.19 -13.66 -8.48
N ILE A 10 -10.63 -14.09 -7.34
CA ILE A 10 -9.23 -13.82 -6.98
C ILE A 10 -8.27 -14.25 -8.10
N GLN A 11 -8.52 -15.40 -8.74
CA GLN A 11 -7.71 -15.87 -9.85
C GLN A 11 -7.79 -14.95 -11.07
N GLU A 12 -8.97 -14.52 -11.49
CA GLU A 12 -9.13 -13.59 -12.62
C GLU A 12 -8.44 -12.24 -12.34
N ARG A 13 -8.56 -11.73 -11.11
CA ARG A 13 -7.86 -10.50 -10.69
C ARG A 13 -6.36 -10.66 -10.74
N PHE A 14 -5.81 -11.79 -10.30
CA PHE A 14 -4.37 -12.06 -10.38
C PHE A 14 -3.88 -11.96 -11.83
N HIS A 15 -4.56 -12.63 -12.77
CA HIS A 15 -4.19 -12.59 -14.18
C HIS A 15 -4.32 -11.18 -14.77
N HIS A 16 -5.37 -10.46 -14.38
CA HIS A 16 -5.56 -9.07 -14.80
C HIS A 16 -4.43 -8.15 -14.31
N LEU A 17 -4.14 -8.18 -13.01
CA LEU A 17 -3.11 -7.35 -12.38
C LEU A 17 -1.73 -7.68 -12.95
N LEU A 18 -1.41 -8.96 -13.12
CA LEU A 18 -0.16 -9.38 -13.75
C LEU A 18 -0.05 -8.81 -15.17
N SER A 19 -1.11 -8.93 -15.98
CA SER A 19 -1.14 -8.41 -17.34
C SER A 19 -1.00 -6.89 -17.40
N VAL A 20 -1.66 -6.16 -16.50
CA VAL A 20 -1.61 -4.69 -16.47
C VAL A 20 -0.25 -4.20 -15.98
N ILE A 21 0.23 -4.69 -14.85
CA ILE A 21 1.45 -4.19 -14.20
C ILE A 21 2.70 -4.55 -15.01
N SER A 22 2.70 -5.68 -15.71
CA SER A 22 3.80 -6.05 -16.63
C SER A 22 3.76 -5.33 -17.98
N SER A 23 2.69 -4.59 -18.29
CA SER A 23 2.57 -3.90 -19.58
C SER A 23 3.51 -2.68 -19.67
N GLU A 24 4.06 -2.43 -20.87
CA GLU A 24 4.90 -1.24 -21.09
C GLU A 24 4.18 0.06 -20.73
N ARG A 25 2.87 0.14 -20.99
CA ARG A 25 2.06 1.32 -20.68
C ARG A 25 2.09 1.64 -19.19
N PHE A 26 1.97 0.62 -18.34
CA PHE A 26 2.03 0.77 -16.89
C PHE A 26 3.44 1.14 -16.44
N LEU A 27 4.45 0.39 -16.89
CA LEU A 27 5.86 0.58 -16.51
C LEU A 27 6.41 1.95 -16.93
N LYS A 28 6.00 2.46 -18.09
CA LYS A 28 6.35 3.80 -18.60
C LYS A 28 5.42 4.91 -18.07
N LYS A 29 4.50 4.60 -17.14
CA LYS A 29 3.53 5.54 -16.55
C LYS A 29 2.76 6.36 -17.60
N GLN A 30 2.31 5.72 -18.69
CA GLN A 30 1.62 6.38 -19.78
C GLN A 30 0.13 6.62 -19.47
N GLY A 31 -0.20 7.87 -19.12
CA GLY A 31 -1.56 8.38 -18.92
C GLY A 31 -2.23 8.92 -20.19
N LEU A 32 -3.54 9.15 -20.15
CA LEU A 32 -4.23 9.96 -21.15
C LEU A 32 -4.06 11.44 -20.77
N GLY A 33 -3.53 12.27 -21.67
CA GLY A 33 -3.48 13.73 -21.44
C GLY A 33 -2.36 14.25 -20.53
N ASN A 34 -1.21 13.58 -20.44
CA ASN A 34 -0.05 13.98 -19.61
C ASN A 34 -0.31 14.05 -18.09
N GLU A 35 -1.42 13.50 -17.59
CA GLU A 35 -1.64 13.37 -16.15
C GLU A 35 -0.79 12.25 -15.53
N VAL A 36 -0.42 12.42 -14.26
CA VAL A 36 0.24 11.37 -13.47
C VAL A 36 -0.77 10.23 -13.25
N PRO A 37 -0.54 9.02 -13.79
CA PRO A 37 -1.53 7.96 -13.67
C PRO A 37 -1.50 7.35 -12.26
N PHE A 38 -2.67 7.25 -11.63
CA PHE A 38 -2.89 6.47 -10.41
C PHE A 38 -3.67 5.20 -10.75
N PHE A 39 -3.24 4.08 -10.17
CA PHE A 39 -3.86 2.77 -10.38
C PHE A 39 -4.41 2.26 -9.06
N ILE A 40 -5.71 1.98 -9.01
CA ILE A 40 -6.41 1.52 -7.81
C ILE A 40 -7.05 0.16 -8.12
N CYS A 41 -6.84 -0.81 -7.23
CA CYS A 41 -7.48 -2.12 -7.29
C CYS A 41 -8.41 -2.28 -6.07
N PRO A 42 -9.67 -1.81 -6.13
CA PRO A 42 -10.61 -2.00 -5.04
C PRO A 42 -11.02 -3.48 -4.94
N TYR A 43 -11.29 -3.93 -3.73
CA TYR A 43 -11.79 -5.26 -3.42
C TYR A 43 -12.69 -5.24 -2.17
N PRO A 44 -13.63 -6.19 -2.02
CA PRO A 44 -14.44 -6.35 -0.81
C PRO A 44 -13.58 -6.63 0.44
N PRO A 45 -13.83 -6.00 1.60
CA PRO A 45 -13.05 -6.20 2.82
C PRO A 45 -12.97 -7.68 3.27
N GLU A 46 -13.98 -8.48 2.99
CA GLU A 46 -14.06 -9.90 3.34
C GLU A 46 -12.95 -10.72 2.64
N GLU A 47 -12.43 -10.24 1.52
CA GLU A 47 -11.40 -10.90 0.73
C GLU A 47 -9.97 -10.43 1.09
N SER A 48 -9.80 -9.61 2.14
CA SER A 48 -8.50 -9.01 2.48
C SER A 48 -7.36 -10.02 2.61
N ASN A 49 -7.62 -11.16 3.26
CA ASN A 49 -6.61 -12.22 3.43
C ASN A 49 -6.20 -12.85 2.09
N ASP A 50 -7.16 -13.06 1.18
CA ASP A 50 -6.90 -13.62 -0.14
C ASP A 50 -6.16 -12.61 -1.03
N MET A 51 -6.52 -11.32 -0.93
CA MET A 51 -5.83 -10.25 -1.64
C MET A 51 -4.39 -10.05 -1.15
N GLU A 52 -4.12 -10.21 0.14
CA GLU A 52 -2.75 -10.18 0.67
C GLU A 52 -1.91 -11.34 0.11
N ARG A 53 -2.49 -12.55 0.05
CA ARG A 53 -1.84 -13.71 -0.57
C ARG A 53 -1.59 -13.50 -2.06
N LEU A 54 -2.59 -12.98 -2.78
CA LEU A 54 -2.52 -12.64 -4.19
C LEU A 54 -1.40 -11.63 -4.44
N GLN A 55 -1.32 -10.57 -3.63
CA GLN A 55 -0.30 -9.52 -3.74
C GLN A 55 1.11 -10.10 -3.62
N LYS A 56 1.36 -10.98 -2.63
CA LYS A 56 2.66 -11.66 -2.47
C LYS A 56 3.01 -12.52 -3.68
N GLN A 57 2.05 -13.30 -4.18
CA GLN A 57 2.24 -14.11 -5.39
C GLN A 57 2.54 -13.25 -6.62
N LEU A 58 1.85 -12.12 -6.77
CA LEU A 58 1.99 -11.19 -7.88
C LEU A 58 3.38 -10.56 -7.88
N VAL A 59 3.86 -10.07 -6.73
CA VAL A 59 5.21 -9.54 -6.56
C VAL A 59 6.26 -10.58 -6.95
N ASN A 60 6.12 -11.82 -6.47
CA ASN A 60 7.04 -12.91 -6.83
C ASN A 60 7.03 -13.19 -8.33
N LYS A 61 5.86 -13.19 -8.98
CA LYS A 61 5.74 -13.45 -10.41
C LYS A 61 6.34 -12.33 -11.26
N LEU A 62 6.11 -11.08 -10.88
CA LEU A 62 6.71 -9.91 -11.53
C LEU A 62 8.24 -9.93 -11.40
N SER A 63 8.76 -10.27 -10.22
CA SER A 63 10.21 -10.41 -9.98
C SER A 63 10.85 -11.47 -10.88
N GLN A 64 10.21 -12.63 -11.07
CA GLN A 64 10.66 -13.67 -12.01
C GLN A 64 10.71 -13.18 -13.47
N SER A 65 9.93 -12.17 -13.82
CA SER A 65 9.93 -11.52 -15.14
C SER A 65 10.87 -10.31 -15.22
N GLY A 66 11.74 -10.10 -14.21
CA GLY A 66 12.72 -9.01 -14.16
C GLY A 66 12.15 -7.67 -13.69
N ILE A 67 10.90 -7.63 -13.20
CA ILE A 67 10.25 -6.41 -12.72
C ILE A 67 10.44 -6.34 -11.21
N ARG A 68 11.23 -5.36 -10.74
CA ARG A 68 11.38 -5.05 -9.31
C ARG A 68 10.14 -4.30 -8.81
N VAL A 69 9.61 -4.71 -7.65
CA VAL A 69 8.45 -4.08 -7.02
C VAL A 69 8.82 -3.71 -5.59
N LEU A 70 8.72 -2.43 -5.26
CA LEU A 70 8.77 -1.97 -3.87
C LEU A 70 7.36 -2.05 -3.28
N VAL A 71 7.20 -2.88 -2.25
CA VAL A 71 5.93 -3.03 -1.53
C VAL A 71 5.96 -2.12 -0.31
N ILE A 72 4.96 -1.25 -0.20
CA ILE A 72 4.78 -0.38 0.97
C ILE A 72 3.40 -0.64 1.55
N ASN A 73 3.37 -1.17 2.77
CA ASN A 73 2.14 -1.29 3.56
C ASN A 73 2.07 -0.09 4.52
N LEU A 74 1.04 0.75 4.37
CA LEU A 74 0.89 1.97 5.17
C LEU A 74 0.67 1.68 6.65
N TYR A 75 0.03 0.56 7.00
CA TYR A 75 -0.15 0.17 8.40
C TYR A 75 1.19 -0.19 9.03
N ASP A 76 1.93 -1.10 8.41
CA ASP A 76 3.24 -1.53 8.91
C ASP A 76 4.22 -0.35 8.99
N LEU A 77 4.21 0.53 7.98
CA LEU A 77 5.02 1.75 7.98
C LEU A 77 4.65 2.67 9.15
N SER A 78 3.35 2.88 9.41
CA SER A 78 2.89 3.70 10.52
C SER A 78 3.33 3.11 11.87
N VAL A 79 3.15 1.80 12.06
CA VAL A 79 3.60 1.10 13.28
C VAL A 79 5.11 1.23 13.47
N GLU A 80 5.88 1.08 12.39
CA GLU A 80 7.34 1.21 12.44
C GLU A 80 7.78 2.62 12.83
N ILE A 81 7.14 3.67 12.29
CA ILE A 81 7.39 5.06 12.68
C ILE A 81 7.11 5.25 14.18
N LEU A 82 5.97 4.76 14.68
CA LEU A 82 5.61 4.85 16.09
C LEU A 82 6.63 4.12 16.99
N LYS A 83 7.15 2.98 16.54
CA LYS A 83 8.19 2.24 17.28
C LYS A 83 9.52 2.99 17.30
N GLN A 84 9.92 3.57 16.18
CA GLN A 84 11.17 4.33 16.06
C GLN A 84 11.17 5.58 16.96
N ASN A 85 10.01 6.23 17.09
CA ASN A 85 9.84 7.37 17.98
C ASN A 85 9.72 6.98 19.47
N GLY A 86 9.52 5.70 19.78
CA GLY A 86 9.26 5.21 21.14
C GLY A 86 7.83 5.40 21.61
N ASP A 87 6.92 5.85 20.74
CA ASP A 87 5.52 6.13 21.08
C ASP A 87 4.64 4.87 21.07
N TRP A 88 5.05 3.82 20.36
CA TRP A 88 4.25 2.60 20.16
C TRP A 88 3.77 1.96 21.48
N ASP A 89 4.69 1.73 22.42
CA ASP A 89 4.35 1.10 23.69
C ASP A 89 3.48 2.01 24.57
N TRP A 90 3.66 3.33 24.46
CA TRP A 90 2.80 4.30 25.14
C TRP A 90 1.37 4.23 24.62
N TYR A 91 1.17 4.22 23.30
CA TYR A 91 -0.15 4.10 22.70
C TYR A 91 -0.83 2.79 23.08
N LEU A 92 -0.12 1.66 23.10
CA LEU A 92 -0.69 0.38 23.55
C LEU A 92 -1.16 0.42 25.02
N ALA A 93 -0.45 1.15 25.88
CA ALA A 93 -0.80 1.27 27.29
C ALA A 93 -1.95 2.26 27.57
N GLU A 94 -2.02 3.34 26.77
CA GLU A 94 -2.98 4.43 26.97
C GLU A 94 -4.24 4.32 26.10
N GLU A 95 -4.22 3.59 24.97
CA GLU A 95 -5.40 3.36 24.11
C GLU A 95 -6.66 2.95 24.89
N PRO A 96 -6.62 2.05 25.88
CA PRO A 96 -7.83 1.68 26.64
C PRO A 96 -8.37 2.77 27.56
N LYS A 97 -7.57 3.82 27.83
CA LYS A 97 -7.86 4.87 28.81
C LYS A 97 -8.28 6.18 28.17
N ILE A 98 -7.87 6.42 26.92
CA ILE A 98 -8.24 7.62 26.16
C ILE A 98 -9.44 7.32 25.24
N THR A 99 -10.13 8.38 24.83
CA THR A 99 -11.22 8.25 23.89
C THR A 99 -10.70 7.98 22.48
N LYS A 100 -11.55 7.37 21.64
CA LYS A 100 -11.24 7.19 20.21
C LYS A 100 -10.97 8.51 19.48
N ALA A 101 -11.57 9.62 19.93
CA ALA A 101 -11.36 10.93 19.33
C ALA A 101 -9.96 11.46 19.65
N GLU A 102 -9.55 11.40 20.92
CA GLU A 102 -8.20 11.79 21.36
C GLU A 102 -7.13 10.95 20.67
N LEU A 103 -7.27 9.61 20.69
CA LEU A 103 -6.33 8.71 20.01
C LEU A 103 -6.19 9.06 18.52
N LYS A 104 -7.30 9.38 17.86
CA LYS A 104 -7.29 9.77 16.45
C LYS A 104 -6.54 11.08 16.23
N GLU A 105 -6.81 12.11 17.04
CA GLU A 105 -6.14 13.41 16.91
C GLU A 105 -4.63 13.27 17.12
N ASP A 106 -4.22 12.51 18.14
CA ASP A 106 -2.82 12.23 18.42
C ASP A 106 -2.13 11.52 17.25
N LEU A 107 -2.72 10.42 16.76
CA LEU A 107 -2.17 9.67 15.62
C LEU A 107 -2.15 10.52 14.33
N GLN A 108 -3.13 11.39 14.11
CA GLN A 108 -3.13 12.30 12.96
C GLN A 108 -1.98 13.31 13.02
N SER A 109 -1.60 13.76 14.22
CA SER A 109 -0.46 14.64 14.40
C SER A 109 0.87 13.91 14.21
N ILE A 110 1.02 12.70 14.77
CA ILE A 110 2.28 11.95 14.69
C ILE A 110 2.51 11.33 13.31
N LEU A 111 1.45 10.89 12.64
CA LEU A 111 1.52 10.25 11.32
C LEU A 111 1.13 11.23 10.21
N ASP A 112 1.50 12.50 10.35
CA ASP A 112 1.19 13.53 9.38
C ASP A 112 1.66 13.14 7.95
N ILE A 113 0.79 13.36 6.97
CA ILE A 113 1.02 12.86 5.61
C ILE A 113 2.19 13.59 4.95
N GLU A 114 2.27 14.90 5.12
CA GLU A 114 3.24 15.75 4.41
C GLU A 114 4.62 15.67 5.05
N ASN A 115 4.66 15.70 6.38
CA ASN A 115 5.91 15.85 7.13
C ASN A 115 6.49 14.52 7.62
N VAL A 116 5.69 13.44 7.68
CA VAL A 116 6.12 12.15 8.23
C VAL A 116 6.00 11.02 7.22
N LEU A 117 4.78 10.71 6.73
CA LEU A 117 4.59 9.55 5.85
C LEU A 117 5.23 9.74 4.47
N THR A 118 5.05 10.91 3.84
CA THR A 118 5.61 11.16 2.50
C THR A 118 7.15 11.10 2.50
N PRO A 119 7.86 11.75 3.44
CA PRO A 119 9.31 11.61 3.55
C PRO A 119 9.77 10.17 3.84
N ALA A 120 9.06 9.42 4.68
CA ALA A 120 9.38 8.03 4.97
C ALA A 120 9.26 7.15 3.72
N ILE A 121 8.19 7.30 2.94
CA ILE A 121 7.99 6.62 1.66
C ILE A 121 9.12 6.99 0.68
N ALA A 122 9.48 8.27 0.58
CA ALA A 122 10.57 8.73 -0.28
C ALA A 122 11.93 8.11 0.12
N GLY A 123 12.20 7.98 1.42
CA GLY A 123 13.38 7.30 1.94
C GLY A 123 13.43 5.81 1.55
N LEU A 124 12.30 5.11 1.65
CA LEU A 124 12.20 3.71 1.19
C LEU A 124 12.42 3.57 -0.32
N MET A 125 11.93 4.52 -1.12
CA MET A 125 12.16 4.53 -2.57
C MET A 125 13.65 4.69 -2.90
N GLN A 126 14.36 5.60 -2.23
CA GLN A 126 15.79 5.82 -2.46
C GLN A 126 16.66 4.62 -2.06
N GLN A 127 16.26 3.86 -1.03
CA GLN A 127 16.98 2.66 -0.61
C GLN A 127 16.75 1.46 -1.56
N ALA A 128 15.66 1.48 -2.33
CA ALA A 128 15.25 0.38 -3.21
C ALA A 128 15.79 0.52 -4.65
N ASP A 129 16.25 1.71 -5.05
CA ASP A 129 16.81 1.99 -6.37
C ASP A 129 18.17 1.30 -6.58
#